data_AF-A0A0G2F602-F1
#
_entry.id   AF-A0A0G2F602-F1
#
_cell.length_a   1.000
_cell.length_b   1.000
_cell.length_c   1.000
_cell.angle_alpha   90.00
_cell.angle_beta   90.00
_cell.angle_gamma   90.00
#
_symmetry.space_group_name_H-M   'P 1'
#
loop_
_entity.id
_entity.type
_entity.pdbx_description
1 polymer ?
#
loop_
_entity_poly.entity_id
_entity_poly.type
_entity_poly.pdbx_seq_one_letter_code
_entity_poly.pdbx_strand_id
1 'polypeptide(L)'
;MYAQQLGYGFEKSLYDLIRGLRNHKGHEKEYIQNCLKECRAEIRGQDMDIKATALLKLIYLEMMGHDMSWASFNVLEVMSSPKYHQKRIGYLGAVQSYRPDTEVLMLATNLLKKVCAESGPL
;
A
#
# COMPACT_ATOMS: atom_id res chain seq x y z
N MET A 1 -26.11 -26.83 7.08
CA MET A 1 -25.13 -27.41 6.13
C MET A 1 -25.59 -26.97 4.74
N TYR A 2 -25.05 -25.94 4.09
CA TYR A 2 -23.66 -25.56 3.91
C TYR A 2 -23.47 -24.04 4.04
N ALA A 3 -22.62 -23.66 4.99
CA ALA A 3 -21.95 -22.37 4.99
C ALA A 3 -20.77 -22.45 4.01
N GLN A 4 -20.69 -21.50 3.09
CA GLN A 4 -19.47 -20.83 2.59
C GLN A 4 -19.81 -20.18 1.25
N GLN A 5 -20.46 -19.01 1.37
CA GLN A 5 -20.40 -18.01 0.30
C GLN A 5 -18.93 -17.60 0.20
N LEU A 6 -18.23 -18.15 -0.80
CA LEU A 6 -16.85 -17.83 -1.12
C LEU A 6 -16.71 -16.32 -1.26
N GLY A 7 -16.07 -15.68 -0.28
CA GLY A 7 -15.78 -14.26 -0.24
C GLY A 7 -14.66 -13.86 -1.22
N TYR A 8 -14.85 -14.13 -2.51
CA TYR A 8 -14.18 -13.37 -3.58
C TYR A 8 -14.98 -12.08 -3.80
N GLY A 9 -15.12 -11.29 -2.74
CA GLY A 9 -15.58 -9.91 -2.88
C GLY A 9 -14.44 -9.12 -3.46
N PHE A 10 -14.59 -8.63 -4.69
CA PHE A 10 -13.68 -7.70 -5.37
C PHE A 10 -12.93 -6.81 -4.36
N GLU A 11 -11.59 -6.87 -4.33
CA GLU A 11 -10.80 -6.03 -3.42
C GLU A 11 -11.22 -4.56 -3.61
N LYS A 12 -11.59 -3.92 -2.49
CA LYS A 12 -11.97 -2.50 -2.50
C LYS A 12 -10.82 -1.68 -3.04
N SER A 13 -11.09 -0.91 -4.09
CA SER A 13 -10.14 0.06 -4.63
C SER A 13 -9.92 1.22 -3.64
N LEU A 14 -8.91 2.05 -3.90
CA LEU A 14 -8.75 3.31 -3.16
C LEU A 14 -10.02 4.18 -3.24
N TYR A 15 -10.65 4.22 -4.42
CA TYR A 15 -11.87 4.98 -4.62
C TYR A 15 -13.00 4.50 -3.71
N ASP A 16 -13.15 3.18 -3.54
CA ASP A 16 -14.17 2.60 -2.66
C ASP A 16 -13.90 2.91 -1.19
N LEU A 17 -12.62 2.93 -0.77
CA LEU A 17 -12.23 3.38 0.57
C LEU A 17 -12.62 4.84 0.81
N ILE A 18 -12.26 5.75 -0.11
CA ILE A 18 -12.56 7.19 0.03
C ILE A 18 -14.07 7.42 0.02
N ARG A 19 -14.80 6.76 -0.89
CA ARG A 19 -16.26 6.84 -0.95
C ARG A 19 -16.90 6.29 0.32
N GLY A 20 -16.42 5.15 0.81
CA GLY A 20 -16.89 4.54 2.04
C GLY A 20 -16.67 5.45 3.24
N LEU A 21 -15.47 6.04 3.37
CA LEU A 21 -15.16 6.98 4.44
C LEU A 21 -16.13 8.17 4.44
N ARG A 22 -16.35 8.79 3.27
CA ARG A 22 -17.27 9.94 3.11
C ARG A 22 -18.72 9.61 3.47
N ASN A 23 -19.12 8.34 3.34
CA ASN A 23 -20.46 7.87 3.66
C ASN A 23 -20.64 7.49 5.13
N HIS A 24 -19.56 7.32 5.90
CA HIS A 24 -19.61 6.92 7.31
C HIS A 24 -19.40 8.10 8.27
N LYS A 25 -20.00 9.26 7.98
CA LYS A 25 -19.91 10.45 8.85
C LYS A 25 -20.37 10.12 10.27
N GLY A 26 -19.56 10.47 11.27
CA GLY A 26 -19.80 10.16 12.69
C GLY A 26 -19.31 8.77 13.14
N HIS A 27 -19.00 7.86 12.21
CA HIS A 27 -18.46 6.52 12.47
C HIS A 27 -17.15 6.25 11.72
N GLU A 28 -16.47 7.31 11.26
CA GLU A 28 -15.26 7.25 10.43
C GLU A 28 -14.15 6.43 11.10
N LYS A 29 -13.99 6.57 12.42
CA LYS A 29 -12.96 5.86 13.18
C LYS A 29 -13.12 4.34 13.07
N GLU A 30 -14.33 3.82 13.21
CA GLU A 30 -14.59 2.38 13.09
C GLU A 30 -14.36 1.89 11.67
N TYR A 31 -14.84 2.65 10.67
CA TYR A 31 -14.62 2.35 9.27
C TYR A 31 -13.12 2.29 8.92
N ILE A 32 -12.34 3.27 9.36
CA ILE A 32 -10.89 3.30 9.16
C ILE A 32 -10.21 2.09 9.84
N GLN A 33 -10.60 1.74 11.07
CA GLN A 33 -10.03 0.57 11.73
C GLN A 33 -10.28 -0.73 10.96
N ASN A 34 -11.46 -0.87 10.36
CA ASN A 34 -11.77 -2.00 9.49
C ASN A 34 -10.94 -1.97 8.20
N CYS A 35 -10.83 -0.82 7.53
CA CYS A 35 -9.97 -0.67 6.35
C CYS A 35 -8.50 -0.98 6.65
N LEU A 36 -7.97 -0.56 7.81
CA LEU A 36 -6.60 -0.87 8.24
C LEU A 36 -6.41 -2.38 8.45
N LYS A 37 -7.42 -3.08 8.99
CA LYS A 37 -7.37 -4.55 9.13
C LYS A 37 -7.37 -5.24 7.76
N GLU A 38 -8.24 -4.80 6.84
CA GLU A 38 -8.28 -5.29 5.46
C GLU A 38 -6.92 -5.08 4.77
N CYS A 39 -6.38 -3.85 4.79
CA CYS A 39 -5.09 -3.53 4.17
C CYS A 39 -3.94 -4.36 4.75
N ARG A 40 -3.94 -4.61 6.07
CA ARG A 40 -2.95 -5.48 6.73
C ARG A 40 -3.00 -6.93 6.24
N ALA A 41 -4.17 -7.44 5.89
CA ALA A 41 -4.31 -8.78 5.34
C ALA A 41 -3.84 -8.81 3.87
N GLU A 42 -4.34 -7.87 3.07
CA GLU A 42 -4.06 -7.77 1.63
C GLU A 42 -2.58 -7.53 1.34
N ILE A 43 -1.91 -6.63 2.08
CA ILE A 43 -0.50 -6.28 1.80
C ILE A 43 0.48 -7.43 2.06
N ARG A 44 0.09 -8.42 2.87
CA ARG A 44 0.89 -9.63 3.13
C ARG A 44 0.73 -10.71 2.05
N GLY A 45 -0.21 -10.51 1.12
CA GLY A 45 -0.43 -11.41 -0.01
C GLY A 45 0.77 -11.48 -0.96
N GLN A 46 0.75 -12.47 -1.85
CA GLN A 46 1.76 -12.64 -2.90
C GLN A 46 1.38 -11.94 -4.21
N ASP A 47 0.10 -11.63 -4.38
CA ASP A 47 -0.38 -10.89 -5.55
C ASP A 47 0.07 -9.42 -5.46
N MET A 48 0.93 -9.02 -6.39
CA MET A 48 1.50 -7.69 -6.43
C MET A 48 0.50 -6.60 -6.81
N ASP A 49 -0.55 -6.92 -7.56
CA ASP A 49 -1.61 -5.97 -7.89
C ASP A 49 -2.50 -5.69 -6.67
N ILE A 50 -2.81 -6.73 -5.87
CA ILE A 50 -3.47 -6.58 -4.57
C ILE A 50 -2.58 -5.81 -3.59
N LYS A 51 -1.29 -6.18 -3.48
CA LYS A 51 -0.33 -5.52 -2.60
C LYS A 51 -0.15 -4.05 -2.93
N ALA A 52 -0.04 -3.70 -4.21
CA ALA A 52 0.05 -2.31 -4.65
C ALA A 52 -1.24 -1.52 -4.34
N THR A 53 -2.41 -2.16 -4.49
CA THR A 53 -3.70 -1.53 -4.15
C THR A 53 -3.83 -1.31 -2.64
N ALA A 54 -3.48 -2.30 -1.82
CA ALA A 54 -3.44 -2.19 -0.37
C ALA A 54 -2.46 -1.11 0.10
N LEU A 55 -1.27 -1.06 -0.52
CA LEU A 55 -0.27 -0.04 -0.26
C LEU A 55 -0.81 1.36 -0.57
N LEU A 56 -1.49 1.54 -1.72
CA LEU A 56 -2.09 2.81 -2.08
C LEU A 56 -3.18 3.26 -1.08
N LYS A 57 -3.98 2.32 -0.56
CA LYS A 57 -4.93 2.58 0.52
C LYS A 57 -4.22 3.02 1.81
N LEU A 58 -3.12 2.37 2.18
CA LEU A 58 -2.34 2.74 3.35
C LEU A 58 -1.70 4.12 3.23
N ILE A 59 -1.18 4.49 2.06
CA ILE A 59 -0.64 5.84 1.81
C ILE A 59 -1.71 6.90 2.07
N TYR A 60 -2.95 6.65 1.62
CA TYR A 60 -4.06 7.56 1.89
C TYR A 60 -4.39 7.66 3.39
N LEU A 61 -4.42 6.54 4.09
CA LEU A 61 -4.67 6.52 5.53
C LEU A 61 -3.52 7.16 6.33
N GLU A 62 -2.29 7.06 5.85
CA GLU A 62 -1.13 7.74 6.44
C GLU A 62 -1.27 9.25 6.33
N MET A 63 -1.72 9.79 5.18
CA MET A 63 -2.02 11.22 5.05
C MET A 63 -3.11 11.70 6.02
N MET A 64 -3.95 10.77 6.51
CA MET A 64 -4.96 11.02 7.55
C MET A 64 -4.42 10.83 8.98
N GLY A 65 -3.12 10.58 9.14
CA GLY A 65 -2.42 10.45 10.42
C GLY A 65 -2.29 9.02 10.96
N HIS A 66 -2.54 7.98 10.15
CA HIS A 66 -2.39 6.59 10.59
C HIS A 66 -0.99 6.03 10.32
N ASP A 67 -0.40 5.33 11.30
CA ASP A 67 0.93 4.76 11.13
C ASP A 67 1.01 3.71 10.01
N MET A 68 2.03 3.86 9.19
CA MET A 68 2.38 2.99 8.06
C MET A 68 3.81 2.43 8.17
N SER A 69 4.58 2.78 9.21
CA SER A 69 5.99 2.41 9.37
C SER A 69 6.21 0.89 9.36
N TRP A 70 5.24 0.14 9.89
CA TRP A 70 5.21 -1.33 9.88
C TRP A 70 5.16 -1.96 8.47
N ALA A 71 4.78 -1.19 7.46
CA ALA A 71 4.67 -1.65 6.08
C ALA A 71 5.95 -1.43 5.25
N SER A 72 7.04 -0.96 5.87
CA SER A 72 8.27 -0.54 5.16
C SER A 72 8.85 -1.61 4.23
N PHE A 73 8.88 -2.88 4.65
CA PHE A 73 9.32 -3.97 3.76
C PHE A 73 8.38 -4.18 2.56
N ASN A 74 7.06 -4.09 2.76
CA ASN A 74 6.10 -4.24 1.67
C ASN A 74 6.19 -3.08 0.66
N VAL A 75 6.49 -1.88 1.13
CA VAL A 75 6.82 -0.72 0.27
C VAL A 75 8.03 -1.07 -0.61
N LEU A 76 9.12 -1.57 -0.02
CA LEU A 76 10.31 -1.99 -0.75
C LEU A 76 10.00 -3.06 -1.79
N GLU A 77 9.17 -4.04 -1.44
CA GLU A 77 8.75 -5.10 -2.35
C GLU A 77 8.01 -4.53 -3.57
N VAL A 78 7.07 -3.61 -3.35
CA VAL A 78 6.36 -2.92 -4.44
C VAL A 78 7.29 -2.03 -5.27
N MET A 79 8.29 -1.37 -4.67
CA MET A 79 9.32 -0.61 -5.40
C MET A 79 10.13 -1.50 -6.35
N SER A 80 10.33 -2.77 -5.99
CA SER A 80 11.10 -3.73 -6.79
C SER A 80 10.33 -4.29 -8.00
N SER A 81 9.02 -4.01 -8.11
CA SER A 81 8.20 -4.51 -9.20
C SER A 81 8.74 -4.09 -10.58
N PRO A 82 8.71 -4.99 -11.58
CA PRO A 82 9.03 -4.63 -12.97
C PRO A 82 7.93 -3.79 -13.62
N LYS A 83 6.69 -3.82 -13.11
CA LYS A 83 5.55 -3.07 -13.68
C LYS A 83 5.58 -1.62 -13.20
N TYR A 84 5.61 -0.66 -14.14
CA TYR A 84 5.65 0.78 -13.81
C TYR A 84 4.53 1.24 -12.87
N HIS A 85 3.29 0.76 -13.08
CA HIS A 85 2.13 1.14 -12.26
C HIS A 85 2.29 0.74 -10.78
N GLN A 86 2.89 -0.41 -10.51
CA GLN A 86 3.15 -0.86 -9.14
C GLN A 86 4.37 -0.13 -8.57
N LYS A 87 5.47 -0.10 -9.35
CA LYS A 87 6.73 0.56 -8.98
C LYS A 87 6.52 2.00 -8.49
N ARG A 88 5.74 2.81 -9.22
CA ARG A 88 5.44 4.21 -8.82
C ARG A 88 4.73 4.32 -7.46
N ILE A 89 3.88 3.35 -7.11
CA ILE A 89 3.17 3.32 -5.82
C ILE A 89 4.16 2.99 -4.70
N GLY A 90 5.07 2.04 -4.96
CA GLY A 90 6.16 1.73 -4.03
C GLY A 90 7.02 2.95 -3.72
N TYR A 91 7.47 3.67 -4.75
CA TYR A 91 8.26 4.89 -4.55
C TYR A 91 7.47 5.99 -3.82
N LEU A 92 6.18 6.16 -4.11
CA LEU A 92 5.32 7.08 -3.36
C LEU A 92 5.24 6.70 -1.88
N GLY A 93 5.03 5.40 -1.58
CA GLY A 93 5.00 4.90 -0.20
C GLY A 93 6.32 5.11 0.53
N ALA A 94 7.45 4.97 -0.15
CA ALA A 94 8.76 5.22 0.43
C ALA A 94 8.95 6.70 0.79
N VAL A 95 8.60 7.62 -0.12
CA VAL A 95 8.66 9.07 0.14
C VAL A 95 7.79 9.46 1.33
N GLN A 96 6.60 8.88 1.44
CA GLN A 96 5.67 9.20 2.51
C GLN A 96 6.15 8.68 3.87
N SER A 97 6.54 7.40 3.93
CA SER A 97 6.69 6.65 5.18
C SER A 97 8.13 6.46 5.66
N TYR A 98 9.14 6.47 4.76
CA TYR A 98 10.50 6.20 5.20
C TYR A 98 11.08 7.37 6.00
N ARG A 99 11.87 6.99 6.99
CA ARG A 99 12.58 7.86 7.93
C ARG A 99 14.04 7.41 8.00
N PRO A 100 14.97 8.22 8.54
CA PRO A 100 16.39 7.89 8.59
C PRO A 100 16.71 6.55 9.31
N ASP A 101 15.84 6.11 10.20
CA ASP A 101 15.92 4.86 10.98
C ASP A 101 15.19 3.67 10.33
N THR A 102 14.64 3.83 9.13
CA THR A 102 13.94 2.73 8.43
C THR A 102 14.92 1.62 8.03
N GLU A 103 14.68 0.40 8.51
CA GLU A 103 15.57 -0.76 8.34
C GLU A 103 15.92 -1.11 6.87
N VAL A 104 14.99 -0.82 5.95
CA VAL A 104 15.12 -1.17 4.52
C VAL A 104 15.73 -0.06 3.66
N LEU A 105 16.19 1.05 4.26
CA LEU A 105 16.64 2.24 3.52
C LEU A 105 17.82 1.96 2.57
N MET A 106 18.73 1.07 2.97
CA MET A 106 19.86 0.67 2.12
C MET A 106 19.40 -0.05 0.85
N LEU A 107 18.44 -0.97 0.96
CA LEU A 107 17.87 -1.69 -0.17
C LEU A 107 17.09 -0.75 -1.09
N ALA A 108 16.31 0.16 -0.51
CA ALA A 108 15.58 1.19 -1.24
C ALA A 108 16.52 2.08 -2.07
N THR A 109 17.64 2.49 -1.48
CA THR A 109 18.68 3.27 -2.18
C THR A 109 19.29 2.48 -3.34
N ASN A 110 19.51 1.18 -3.17
CA ASN A 110 20.02 0.32 -4.24
C ASN A 110 19.03 0.18 -5.41
N LEU A 111 17.73 0.09 -5.12
CA LEU A 111 16.70 0.10 -6.17
C LEU A 111 16.68 1.42 -6.93
N LEU A 112 16.78 2.56 -6.23
CA LEU A 112 16.81 3.88 -6.86
C LEU A 112 18.01 4.03 -7.81
N LYS A 113 19.20 3.60 -7.39
CA LYS A 113 20.40 3.61 -8.23
C LYS A 113 20.21 2.82 -9.53
N LYS A 114 19.59 1.64 -9.46
CA LYS A 114 19.29 0.81 -10.63
C LYS A 114 18.35 1.52 -11.59
N VAL A 115 17.26 2.11 -11.08
CA VAL A 115 16.31 2.85 -11.91
C VAL A 115 16.98 4.04 -12.61
N CYS A 116 17.81 4.80 -11.91
CA CYS A 116 18.55 5.91 -12.52
C CYS A 116 19.55 5.46 -13.58
N ALA A 117 20.15 4.27 -13.44
CA ALA A 117 21.08 3.70 -14.42
C ALA A 117 20.36 3.08 -15.63
N GLU A 118 19.17 2.50 -15.43
CA GLU A 118 18.32 1.91 -16.48
C GLU A 118 17.59 2.98 -17.31
N SER A 119 17.38 4.16 -16.73
CA SER A 119 16.81 5.31 -17.43
C SER A 119 17.85 5.90 -18.38
N GLY A 120 17.79 5.53 -19.67
CA GLY A 120 18.36 6.35 -20.74
C GLY A 120 17.83 7.79 -20.66
N PRO A 121 18.52 8.79 -21.29
CA PRO A 121 18.20 10.19 -21.09
C PRO A 121 16.72 10.47 -21.33
N LEU A 122 16.12 11.21 -20.38
CA LEU A 122 14.73 11.67 -20.38
C LEU A 122 14.36 12.41 -21.67
#